data_AF-A0A2W7NCE0-F1
#
_entry.id   AF-A0A2W7NCE0-F1
#
_cell.length_a   1.000
_cell.length_b   1.000
_cell.length_c   1.000
_cell.angle_alpha   90.00
_cell.angle_beta   90.00
_cell.angle_gamma   90.00
#
_symmetry.space_group_name_H-M   'P 1'
#
loop_
_entity.id
_entity.type
_entity.pdbx_description
1 polymer ?
#
loop_
_entity_poly.entity_id
_entity_poly.type
_entity_poly.pdbx_seq_one_letter_code
_entity_poly.pdbx_strand_id
1 'polypeptide(L)'
;MKHPYDLVISETMQAALKKEPQVAIMQNLIPQMPSHGIFIPQRITINAILSSRGKWNDETYTYDNVVRIPLGEAMRVDANHLHHFTASLSLPALPCDANLLQLHTSIDVYNGHKLGDGDCSLNMPLKVCDITCQWGQMLHFWYEQVDLPNVVMQVEGSTEVMELSGQKEVFYFK
;
A
#
# COMPACT_ATOMS: atom_id res chain seq x y z
N MET A 1 -24.40 -2.73 31.29
CA MET A 1 -24.53 -2.75 29.81
C MET A 1 -23.25 -2.17 29.25
N LYS A 2 -22.60 -2.80 28.27
CA LYS A 2 -21.48 -2.16 27.56
C LYS A 2 -22.07 -1.12 26.62
N HIS A 3 -21.67 0.13 26.77
CA HIS A 3 -22.00 1.17 25.80
C HIS A 3 -21.16 0.92 24.54
N PRO A 4 -21.76 0.79 23.36
CA PRO A 4 -21.01 0.66 22.12
C PRO A 4 -20.24 1.96 21.83
N TYR A 5 -19.09 1.86 21.15
CA TYR A 5 -18.26 3.03 20.85
C TYR A 5 -18.83 3.81 19.66
N ASP A 6 -19.23 5.07 19.88
CA ASP A 6 -19.71 5.95 18.79
C ASP A 6 -18.57 6.48 17.91
N LEU A 7 -17.36 6.61 18.47
CA LEU A 7 -16.16 7.08 17.79
C LEU A 7 -14.96 6.24 18.21
N VAL A 8 -14.21 5.76 17.22
CA VAL A 8 -12.91 5.09 17.42
C VAL A 8 -11.89 5.82 16.55
N ILE A 9 -10.74 6.16 17.14
CA ILE A 9 -9.61 6.76 16.44
C ILE A 9 -8.40 5.85 16.70
N SER A 10 -7.75 5.40 15.63
CA SER A 10 -6.55 4.57 15.71
C SER A 10 -5.44 5.16 14.87
N GLU A 11 -4.32 5.48 15.52
CA GLU A 11 -3.07 5.96 14.92
C GLU A 11 -1.98 4.90 15.12
N THR A 12 -2.17 3.74 14.50
CA THR A 12 -1.28 2.57 14.66
C THR A 12 -1.00 1.98 13.29
N MET A 13 -0.46 2.81 12.40
CA MET A 13 -0.08 2.41 11.06
C MET A 13 1.24 3.04 10.61
N GLN A 14 1.91 2.36 9.70
CA GLN A 14 2.97 2.93 8.86
C GLN A 14 2.56 2.91 7.39
N ALA A 15 3.34 3.57 6.54
CA ALA A 15 3.18 3.46 5.09
C ALA A 15 3.12 2.00 4.63
N ALA A 16 2.25 1.72 3.66
CA ALA A 16 1.92 0.39 3.17
C ALA A 16 1.35 -0.60 4.21
N LEU A 17 0.82 -0.09 5.35
CA LEU A 17 0.26 -0.92 6.44
C LEU A 17 1.27 -1.95 6.99
N LYS A 18 2.56 -1.63 6.95
CA LYS A 18 3.59 -2.51 7.48
C LYS A 18 3.73 -2.38 9.00
N LYS A 19 4.17 -3.47 9.65
CA LYS A 19 4.66 -3.58 11.04
C LYS A 19 3.65 -3.27 12.15
N GLU A 20 2.61 -2.48 11.90
CA GLU A 20 1.66 -2.06 12.91
C GLU A 20 0.25 -2.63 12.67
N PRO A 21 -0.50 -3.00 13.73
CA PRO A 21 -1.69 -3.82 13.64
C PRO A 21 -2.98 -3.05 13.27
N GLN A 22 -2.90 -1.99 12.45
CA GLN A 22 -4.06 -1.17 12.06
C GLN A 22 -5.24 -2.01 11.56
N VAL A 23 -4.98 -2.98 10.69
CA VAL A 23 -6.00 -3.83 10.08
C VAL A 23 -6.66 -4.74 11.11
N ALA A 24 -5.88 -5.33 12.03
CA ALA A 24 -6.41 -6.16 13.10
C ALA A 24 -7.29 -5.34 14.06
N ILE A 25 -6.89 -4.10 14.36
CA ILE A 25 -7.68 -3.17 15.18
C ILE A 25 -9.01 -2.85 14.48
N MET A 26 -8.99 -2.55 13.18
CA MET A 26 -10.20 -2.32 12.38
C MET A 26 -11.12 -3.54 12.36
N GLN A 27 -10.57 -4.73 12.10
CA GLN A 27 -11.31 -6.00 12.10
C GLN A 27 -11.98 -6.30 13.44
N ASN A 28 -11.31 -5.97 14.55
CA ASN A 28 -11.85 -6.23 15.89
C ASN A 28 -12.88 -5.18 16.30
N LEU A 29 -12.61 -3.89 16.09
CA LEU A 29 -13.41 -2.82 16.66
C LEU A 29 -14.63 -2.44 15.80
N ILE A 30 -14.50 -2.40 14.47
CA ILE A 30 -15.60 -1.97 13.57
C ILE A 30 -16.87 -2.82 13.77
N PRO A 31 -16.83 -4.16 13.89
CA PRO A 31 -18.03 -4.97 14.12
C PRO A 31 -18.73 -4.72 15.46
N GLN A 32 -18.07 -4.08 16.43
CA GLN A 32 -18.62 -3.77 17.76
C GLN A 32 -19.26 -2.38 17.82
N MET A 33 -19.10 -1.57 16.76
CA MET A 33 -19.63 -0.22 16.68
C MET A 33 -21.10 -0.23 16.27
N PRO A 34 -21.89 0.78 16.69
CA PRO A 34 -23.24 0.94 16.17
C PRO A 34 -23.17 1.34 14.68
N SER A 35 -24.27 1.21 13.95
CA SER A 35 -24.31 1.54 12.51
C SER A 35 -23.97 3.01 12.20
N HIS A 36 -24.15 3.92 13.17
CA HIS A 36 -23.78 5.33 13.08
C HIS A 36 -22.36 5.62 13.61
N GLY A 37 -21.64 4.61 14.08
CA GLY A 37 -20.30 4.76 14.65
C GLY A 37 -19.29 5.17 13.58
N ILE A 38 -18.32 6.00 13.97
CA ILE A 38 -17.26 6.50 13.08
C ILE A 38 -15.91 5.90 13.50
N PHE A 39 -15.23 5.23 12.57
CA PHE A 39 -13.83 4.82 12.74
C PHE A 39 -12.93 5.78 11.95
N ILE A 40 -11.89 6.31 12.58
CA ILE A 40 -10.87 7.16 11.93
C ILE A 40 -9.52 6.44 11.94
N PRO A 41 -8.88 6.26 10.78
CA PRO A 41 -9.34 6.66 9.44
C PRO A 41 -10.47 5.78 8.89
N GLN A 42 -11.30 6.35 8.01
CA GLN A 42 -12.44 5.64 7.39
C GLN A 42 -12.02 4.62 6.32
N ARG A 43 -10.93 4.90 5.61
CA ARG A 43 -10.37 3.99 4.60
C ARG A 43 -8.87 4.18 4.48
N ILE A 44 -8.16 3.07 4.30
CA ILE A 44 -6.77 3.07 3.85
C ILE A 44 -6.70 2.27 2.55
N THR A 45 -6.05 2.84 1.55
CA THR A 45 -5.82 2.20 0.24
C THR A 45 -4.33 2.17 -0.06
N ILE A 46 -3.85 1.01 -0.53
CA ILE A 46 -2.49 0.80 -1.01
C ILE A 46 -2.56 0.59 -2.52
N ASN A 47 -1.97 1.51 -3.28
CA ASN A 47 -1.87 1.44 -4.74
C ASN A 47 -0.47 0.99 -5.15
N ALA A 48 -0.40 0.09 -6.14
CA ALA A 48 0.85 -0.24 -6.81
C ALA A 48 1.06 0.71 -8.01
N ILE A 49 2.23 1.32 -8.07
CA ILE A 49 2.61 2.27 -9.11
C ILE A 49 4.01 1.92 -9.61
N LEU A 50 4.20 1.91 -10.92
CA LEU A 50 5.53 1.93 -11.52
C LEU A 50 6.00 3.37 -11.69
N SER A 51 7.22 3.66 -11.27
CA SER A 51 7.82 4.98 -11.41
C SER A 51 9.14 4.90 -12.17
N SER A 52 9.44 5.93 -12.97
CA SER A 52 10.80 6.12 -13.47
C SER A 52 11.66 6.76 -12.38
N ARG A 53 12.99 6.67 -12.54
CA ARG A 53 13.93 7.33 -11.62
C ARG A 53 13.92 8.85 -11.73
N GLY A 54 13.34 9.40 -12.80
CA GLY A 54 13.44 10.82 -13.14
C GLY A 54 14.89 11.27 -13.37
N LYS A 55 15.10 12.59 -13.41
CA LYS A 55 16.42 13.22 -13.44
C LYS A 55 16.55 14.14 -12.23
N TRP A 56 17.64 13.98 -11.48
CA TRP A 56 17.92 14.86 -10.36
C TRP A 56 18.11 16.31 -10.83
N ASN A 57 17.48 17.24 -10.13
CA ASN A 57 17.59 18.67 -10.35
C ASN A 57 18.21 19.32 -9.11
N ASP A 58 19.42 19.86 -9.28
CA ASP A 58 20.20 20.49 -8.20
C ASP A 58 19.61 21.83 -7.72
N GLU A 59 18.78 22.49 -8.54
CA GLU A 59 18.19 23.79 -8.19
C GLU A 59 16.98 23.63 -7.28
N THR A 60 16.15 22.61 -7.54
CA THR A 60 14.94 22.32 -6.77
C THR A 60 15.16 21.24 -5.71
N TYR A 61 16.29 20.54 -5.76
CA TYR A 61 16.58 19.36 -4.95
C TYR A 61 15.51 18.26 -5.10
N THR A 62 14.96 18.12 -6.31
CA THR A 62 13.91 17.13 -6.65
C THR A 62 14.28 16.29 -7.87
N TYR A 63 13.52 15.23 -8.13
CA TYR A 63 13.59 14.49 -9.40
C TYR A 63 12.54 15.02 -10.38
N ASP A 64 12.99 15.52 -11.52
CA ASP A 64 12.14 15.97 -12.62
C ASP A 64 11.84 14.84 -13.59
N ASN A 65 10.77 14.99 -14.38
CA ASN A 65 10.35 14.05 -15.42
C ASN A 65 10.14 12.61 -14.90
N VAL A 66 9.68 12.47 -13.66
CA VAL A 66 9.25 11.18 -13.11
C VAL A 66 7.97 10.76 -13.82
N VAL A 67 8.04 9.65 -14.55
CA VAL A 67 6.87 9.01 -15.18
C VAL A 67 6.27 8.07 -14.17
N ARG A 68 4.95 8.10 -13.97
CA ARG A 68 4.23 7.21 -13.08
C ARG A 68 3.13 6.47 -13.85
N ILE A 69 3.11 5.14 -13.72
CA ILE A 69 2.11 4.27 -14.32
C ILE A 69 1.37 3.55 -13.17
N PRO A 70 0.12 3.94 -12.88
CA PRO A 70 -0.70 3.23 -11.91
C PRO A 70 -0.99 1.81 -12.41
N LEU A 71 -0.69 0.81 -11.60
CA LEU A 71 -1.06 -0.58 -11.87
C LEU A 71 -2.46 -0.91 -11.31
N GLY A 72 -2.81 -0.28 -10.18
CA GLY A 72 -4.10 -0.43 -9.53
C GLY A 72 -4.00 -0.54 -8.02
N GLU A 73 -5.10 -0.90 -7.40
CA GLU A 73 -5.20 -1.11 -5.96
C GLU A 73 -4.65 -2.49 -5.59
N ALA A 74 -3.59 -2.51 -4.79
CA ALA A 74 -3.02 -3.74 -4.24
C ALA A 74 -3.76 -4.19 -2.97
N MET A 75 -4.33 -3.23 -2.21
CA MET A 75 -5.09 -3.49 -1.01
C MET A 75 -5.99 -2.31 -0.63
N ARG A 76 -7.15 -2.60 -0.04
CA ARG A 76 -8.01 -1.63 0.63
C ARG A 76 -8.54 -2.22 1.93
N VAL A 77 -8.62 -1.38 2.96
CA VAL A 77 -9.30 -1.68 4.21
C VAL A 77 -10.23 -0.53 4.56
N ASP A 78 -11.50 -0.86 4.75
CA ASP A 78 -12.57 0.02 5.25
C ASP A 78 -13.67 -0.85 5.88
N ALA A 79 -14.73 -0.22 6.39
CA ALA A 79 -15.82 -0.94 7.06
C ALA A 79 -16.51 -2.01 6.20
N ASN A 80 -16.41 -1.94 4.86
CA ASN A 80 -16.98 -2.91 3.93
C ASN A 80 -15.95 -3.93 3.42
N HIS A 81 -14.66 -3.67 3.62
CA HIS A 81 -13.54 -4.49 3.14
C HIS A 81 -12.61 -4.82 4.31
N LEU A 82 -13.11 -5.53 5.31
CA LEU A 82 -12.34 -5.91 6.51
C LEU A 82 -11.61 -7.23 6.37
N HIS A 83 -11.92 -8.04 5.37
CA HIS A 83 -11.39 -9.39 5.20
C HIS A 83 -11.01 -9.64 3.74
N HIS A 84 -10.25 -10.72 3.49
CA HIS A 84 -9.84 -11.17 2.16
C HIS A 84 -9.09 -10.10 1.34
N PHE A 85 -7.91 -9.74 1.83
CA PHE A 85 -7.03 -8.81 1.14
C PHE A 85 -6.22 -9.54 0.08
N THR A 86 -6.74 -9.62 -1.14
CA THR A 86 -6.01 -10.13 -2.30
C THR A 86 -6.26 -9.27 -3.52
N ALA A 87 -5.25 -9.09 -4.37
CA ALA A 87 -5.37 -8.38 -5.64
C ALA A 87 -4.41 -8.97 -6.68
N SER A 88 -4.79 -8.89 -7.95
CA SER A 88 -3.95 -9.29 -9.08
C SER A 88 -3.86 -8.13 -10.06
N LEU A 89 -2.64 -7.66 -10.33
CA LEU A 89 -2.37 -6.49 -11.17
C LEU A 89 -1.43 -6.86 -12.30
N SER A 90 -1.77 -6.45 -13.53
CA SER A 90 -0.94 -6.75 -14.71
C SER A 90 0.15 -5.70 -14.89
N LEU A 91 1.37 -6.16 -15.15
CA LEU A 91 2.45 -5.28 -15.61
C LEU A 91 2.24 -4.90 -17.08
N PRO A 92 2.76 -3.74 -17.52
CA PRO A 92 2.78 -3.38 -18.93
C PRO A 92 3.45 -4.47 -19.77
N ALA A 93 2.87 -4.76 -20.94
CA ALA A 93 3.38 -5.82 -21.82
C ALA A 93 4.74 -5.51 -22.44
N LEU A 94 5.05 -4.22 -22.62
CA LEU A 94 6.30 -3.75 -23.20
C LEU A 94 7.12 -2.99 -22.16
N PRO A 95 8.47 -3.12 -22.20
CA PRO A 95 9.34 -2.34 -21.34
C PRO A 95 9.14 -0.84 -21.50
N CYS A 96 9.24 -0.12 -20.38
CA CYS A 96 9.22 1.34 -20.34
C CYS A 96 10.16 1.86 -19.24
N ASP A 97 10.38 3.18 -19.25
CA ASP A 97 11.28 3.84 -18.29
C ASP A 97 10.76 3.79 -16.84
N ALA A 98 9.48 3.51 -16.64
CA ALA A 98 8.87 3.33 -15.32
C ALA A 98 9.02 1.87 -14.87
N ASN A 99 10.17 1.55 -14.29
CA ASN A 99 10.52 0.17 -13.89
C ASN A 99 10.65 -0.01 -12.36
N LEU A 100 10.49 1.05 -11.56
CA LEU A 100 10.51 0.96 -10.10
C LEU A 100 9.11 0.73 -9.57
N LEU A 101 8.86 -0.45 -9.01
CA LEU A 101 7.61 -0.73 -8.32
C LEU A 101 7.60 -0.06 -6.95
N GLN A 102 6.54 0.69 -6.67
CA GLN A 102 6.31 1.37 -5.41
C GLN A 102 4.88 1.13 -4.92
N LEU A 103 4.72 1.07 -3.60
CA LEU A 103 3.42 1.12 -2.95
C LEU A 103 3.16 2.52 -2.42
N HIS A 104 1.98 3.05 -2.76
CA HIS A 104 1.52 4.36 -2.32
C HIS A 104 0.31 4.21 -1.42
N THR A 105 0.38 4.80 -0.23
CA THR A 105 -0.72 4.80 0.73
C THR A 105 -1.53 6.07 0.60
N SER A 106 -2.85 5.93 0.53
CA SER A 106 -3.80 7.04 0.66
C SER A 106 -4.80 6.74 1.77
N ILE A 107 -5.17 7.77 2.52
CA ILE A 107 -6.00 7.64 3.73
C ILE A 107 -7.20 8.58 3.60
N ASP A 108 -8.41 8.04 3.59
CA ASP A 108 -9.63 8.83 3.81
C ASP A 108 -9.83 8.96 5.32
N VAL A 109 -9.63 10.16 5.87
CA VAL A 109 -9.60 10.40 7.32
C VAL A 109 -11.01 10.48 7.89
N TYR A 110 -11.73 11.58 7.60
CA TYR A 110 -13.10 11.83 8.02
C TYR A 110 -13.67 13.04 7.27
N ASN A 111 -14.97 13.04 6.97
CA ASN A 111 -15.68 14.20 6.39
C ASN A 111 -15.00 14.83 5.16
N GLY A 112 -14.49 14.00 4.26
CA GLY A 112 -13.80 14.44 3.04
C GLY A 112 -12.35 14.85 3.21
N HIS A 113 -11.81 14.92 4.44
CA HIS A 113 -10.38 15.09 4.67
C HIS A 113 -9.63 13.82 4.25
N LYS A 114 -8.54 13.99 3.50
CA LYS A 114 -7.71 12.92 2.96
C LYS A 114 -6.24 13.23 3.17
N LEU A 115 -5.44 12.18 3.30
CA LEU A 115 -3.98 12.24 3.18
C LEU A 115 -3.57 11.46 1.93
N GLY A 116 -2.90 12.15 1.01
CA GLY A 116 -2.42 11.66 -0.27
C GLY A 116 -0.89 11.68 -0.36
N ASP A 117 -0.38 11.43 -1.57
CA ASP A 117 1.05 11.21 -1.84
C ASP A 117 1.93 12.33 -1.28
N GLY A 118 2.83 11.99 -0.36
CA GLY A 118 3.81 12.92 0.22
C GLY A 118 3.26 13.90 1.27
N ASP A 119 1.98 13.84 1.65
CA ASP A 119 1.40 14.74 2.66
C ASP A 119 2.02 14.52 4.06
N CYS A 120 2.38 13.28 4.40
CA CYS A 120 3.10 12.93 5.61
C CYS A 120 3.88 11.61 5.46
N SER A 121 4.56 11.18 6.52
CA SER A 121 5.34 9.94 6.54
C SER A 121 4.53 8.68 6.21
N LEU A 122 3.23 8.65 6.51
CA LEU A 122 2.33 7.54 6.19
C LEU A 122 2.06 7.40 4.70
N ASN A 123 2.21 8.49 3.94
CA ASN A 123 1.91 8.56 2.51
C ASN A 123 3.18 8.68 1.65
N MET A 124 4.35 8.49 2.26
CA MET A 124 5.59 8.41 1.50
C MET A 124 5.64 7.10 0.70
N PRO A 125 6.03 7.13 -0.58
CA PRO A 125 6.11 5.93 -1.40
C PRO A 125 7.06 4.88 -0.82
N LEU A 126 6.57 3.66 -0.65
CA LEU A 126 7.40 2.53 -0.26
C LEU A 126 7.96 1.86 -1.51
N LYS A 127 9.27 1.97 -1.73
CA LYS A 127 9.95 1.25 -2.81
C LYS A 127 9.94 -0.26 -2.54
N VAL A 128 9.53 -1.03 -3.55
CA VAL A 128 9.48 -2.50 -3.51
C VAL A 128 10.68 -3.08 -4.24
N CYS A 129 10.68 -3.04 -5.58
CA CYS A 129 11.70 -3.65 -6.42
C CYS A 129 11.82 -2.95 -7.78
N ASP A 130 12.78 -3.41 -8.58
CA ASP A 130 12.90 -3.05 -10.00
C ASP A 130 12.38 -4.23 -10.84
N ILE A 131 11.45 -3.96 -11.75
CA ILE A 131 10.70 -4.98 -12.51
C ILE A 131 11.25 -5.21 -13.93
N THR A 132 12.47 -4.75 -14.23
CA THR A 132 13.04 -4.75 -15.60
C THR A 132 12.99 -6.10 -16.34
N CYS A 133 12.89 -7.24 -15.63
CA CYS A 133 12.83 -8.59 -16.20
C CYS A 133 11.44 -9.26 -16.11
N GLN A 134 10.39 -8.53 -15.75
CA GLN A 134 9.07 -9.10 -15.42
C GLN A 134 7.91 -8.53 -16.25
N TRP A 135 8.22 -7.84 -17.35
CA TRP A 135 7.20 -7.23 -18.21
C TRP A 135 6.17 -8.24 -18.73
N GLY A 136 4.92 -7.79 -18.81
CA GLY A 136 3.78 -8.62 -19.22
C GLY A 136 3.34 -9.67 -18.20
N GLN A 137 4.02 -9.81 -17.05
CA GLN A 137 3.59 -10.73 -15.99
C GLN A 137 2.48 -10.15 -15.12
N MET A 138 1.81 -11.02 -14.37
CA MET A 138 0.86 -10.63 -13.34
C MET A 138 1.54 -10.59 -11.97
N LEU A 139 1.20 -9.58 -11.17
CA LEU A 139 1.59 -9.45 -9.77
C LEU A 139 0.40 -9.80 -8.89
N HIS A 140 0.58 -10.74 -7.97
CA HIS A 140 -0.38 -11.10 -6.95
C HIS A 140 0.01 -10.47 -5.64
N PHE A 141 -0.93 -9.77 -5.01
CA PHE A 141 -0.77 -9.12 -3.72
C PHE A 141 -1.69 -9.78 -2.69
N TRP A 142 -1.22 -9.91 -1.46
CA TRP A 142 -2.05 -10.23 -0.30
C TRP A 142 -1.53 -9.55 0.96
N TYR A 143 -2.29 -9.61 2.05
CA TYR A 143 -1.89 -9.06 3.34
C TYR A 143 -1.73 -10.15 4.39
N GLU A 144 -0.59 -10.18 5.05
CA GLU A 144 -0.30 -11.12 6.14
C GLU A 144 -0.43 -10.43 7.51
N GLN A 145 -1.16 -11.08 8.40
CA GLN A 145 -1.36 -10.64 9.80
C GLN A 145 -0.52 -11.48 10.75
N VAL A 146 0.80 -11.47 10.53
CA VAL A 146 1.81 -12.04 11.43
C VAL A 146 2.26 -10.99 12.45
N ASP A 147 3.27 -11.30 13.28
CA ASP A 147 3.78 -10.38 14.33
C ASP A 147 4.15 -8.99 13.80
N LEU A 148 4.72 -8.93 12.58
CA LEU A 148 4.94 -7.71 11.82
C LEU A 148 4.12 -7.77 10.54
N PRO A 149 2.87 -7.27 10.53
CA PRO A 149 2.01 -7.41 9.38
C PRO A 149 2.56 -6.64 8.18
N ASN A 150 2.21 -7.09 6.97
CA ASN A 150 2.71 -6.49 5.74
C ASN A 150 1.83 -6.86 4.54
N VAL A 151 1.87 -6.00 3.52
CA VAL A 151 1.49 -6.39 2.16
C VAL A 151 2.63 -7.24 1.60
N VAL A 152 2.27 -8.30 0.91
CA VAL A 152 3.17 -9.26 0.29
C VAL A 152 2.86 -9.35 -1.20
N MET A 153 3.87 -9.63 -2.01
CA MET A 153 3.74 -9.76 -3.46
C MET A 153 4.39 -11.04 -3.97
N GLN A 154 3.78 -11.65 -4.98
CA GLN A 154 4.37 -12.69 -5.80
C GLN A 154 4.16 -12.40 -7.28
N VAL A 155 5.15 -12.71 -8.09
CA VAL A 155 5.06 -12.64 -9.55
C VAL A 155 4.51 -13.97 -10.06
N GLU A 156 3.56 -13.92 -10.99
CA GLU A 156 2.96 -15.12 -11.56
C GLU A 156 4.02 -16.08 -12.15
N GLY A 157 3.96 -17.34 -11.73
CA GLY A 157 4.92 -18.38 -12.12
C GLY A 157 6.24 -18.38 -11.33
N SER A 158 6.47 -17.40 -10.45
CA SER A 158 7.61 -17.41 -9.51
C SER A 158 7.27 -18.15 -8.22
N THR A 159 8.23 -18.87 -7.64
CA THR A 159 8.13 -19.43 -6.28
C THR A 159 8.56 -18.43 -5.20
N GLU A 160 9.16 -17.31 -5.58
CA GLU A 160 9.64 -16.29 -4.64
C GLU A 160 8.51 -15.34 -4.23
N VAL A 161 8.42 -15.14 -2.92
CA VAL A 161 7.47 -14.25 -2.28
C VAL A 161 8.24 -13.07 -1.69
N MET A 162 7.83 -11.85 -2.03
CA MET A 162 8.43 -10.61 -1.54
C MET A 162 7.61 -9.98 -0.42
N GLU A 163 8.20 -9.94 0.77
CA GLU A 163 7.70 -9.15 1.89
C GLU A 163 7.99 -7.66 1.69
N LEU A 164 6.96 -6.82 1.74
CA LEU A 164 7.08 -5.40 1.42
C LEU A 164 7.29 -4.54 2.68
N SER A 165 8.31 -4.88 3.48
CA SER A 165 8.58 -4.24 4.78
C SER A 165 9.58 -3.06 4.71
N GLY A 166 10.19 -2.82 3.54
CA GLY A 166 11.11 -1.72 3.31
C GLY A 166 12.51 -1.86 3.92
N GLN A 167 12.88 -3.06 4.42
CA GLN A 167 14.24 -3.37 4.87
C GLN A 167 14.68 -4.78 4.44
N LYS A 168 15.04 -4.96 3.16
CA LYS A 168 16.34 -5.50 2.70
C LYS A 168 16.32 -5.89 1.22
N GLU A 169 17.48 -5.62 0.62
CA GLU A 169 18.11 -6.23 -0.56
C GLU A 169 17.52 -5.92 -1.95
N VAL A 170 18.40 -5.32 -2.76
CA VAL A 170 18.28 -5.27 -4.21
C VAL A 170 18.28 -6.73 -4.70
N PHE A 171 17.10 -7.26 -5.01
CA PHE A 171 16.99 -8.51 -5.71
C PHE A 171 17.44 -8.27 -7.16
N TYR A 172 18.66 -8.68 -7.48
CA TYR A 172 19.06 -8.92 -8.85
C TYR A 172 18.44 -10.24 -9.26
N PHE A 173 17.33 -10.21 -10.00
CA PHE A 173 16.89 -11.36 -10.76
C PHE A 173 18.01 -11.67 -11.77
N LYS A 174 18.72 -12.80 -11.56
CA LYS A 174 19.70 -13.33 -12.50
C LYS A 174 19.00 -14.04 -13.65
#